data_AF-A0A163ASE1-F1
#
_entry.id   AF-A0A163ASE1-F1
#
_cell.length_a   1.000
_cell.length_b   1.000
_cell.length_c   1.000
_cell.angle_alpha   90.00
_cell.angle_beta   90.00
_cell.angle_gamma   90.00
#
_symmetry.space_group_name_H-M   'P 1'
#
loop_
_entity.id
_entity.type
_entity.pdbx_description
1 polymer ?
#
loop_
_entity_poly.entity_id
_entity_poly.type
_entity_poly.pdbx_seq_one_letter_code
_entity_poly.pdbx_strand_id
1 'polypeptide(L)'
;MPPNSFNKKHQKPLTSLEKLKKKKKQQLIQKATVKAQYYKTLAKEKPDLDAPDYVKEIFAEKTIDEDGNVVEYNTNKGTKRKAEEQTVEEEREYDLDEESSSSEEEDDEDERNNNKNKSTKKQKKQQDAEPKQFKPNPFKAQLEVQKRTKEEALKAREEKEKMYEEKNKARANYYRERNQVRGKMMAKNKRGQPNLATQMNVLLEKLQKQK
;
A
#
# COMPACT_ATOMS: atom_id res chain seq x y z
N MET A 1 26.38 22.47 35.55
CA MET A 1 26.12 21.01 35.56
C MET A 1 26.10 20.52 34.12
N PRO A 2 26.87 19.48 33.75
CA PRO A 2 26.84 18.97 32.38
C PRO A 2 25.53 18.18 32.13
N PRO A 3 25.00 18.19 30.89
CA PRO A 3 23.79 17.45 30.55
C PRO A 3 24.07 15.95 30.62
N ASN A 4 23.17 15.23 31.31
CA ASN A 4 23.22 13.80 31.54
C ASN A 4 23.20 13.06 30.18
N SER A 5 24.36 12.55 29.74
CA SER A 5 24.50 11.84 28.48
C SER A 5 23.83 10.47 28.61
N PHE A 6 22.55 10.38 28.24
CA PHE A 6 21.84 9.10 28.17
C PHE A 6 22.57 8.19 27.17
N ASN A 7 23.19 7.14 27.71
CA ASN A 7 23.81 6.07 26.95
C ASN A 7 22.79 5.49 25.98
N LYS A 8 22.88 5.88 24.70
CA LYS A 8 22.06 5.33 23.62
C LYS A 8 22.48 3.88 23.44
N LYS A 9 21.79 2.96 24.11
CA LYS A 9 21.93 1.52 23.87
C LYS A 9 21.80 1.30 22.36
N HIS A 10 22.78 0.62 21.76
CA HIS A 10 22.77 0.30 20.33
C HIS A 10 21.53 -0.54 20.02
N GLN A 11 20.47 0.12 19.54
CA GLN A 11 19.24 -0.52 19.09
C GLN A 11 19.57 -1.38 17.87
N LYS A 12 19.11 -2.63 17.89
CA LYS A 12 19.25 -3.51 16.73
C LYS A 12 18.55 -2.85 15.53
N PRO A 13 19.09 -3.00 14.31
CA PRO A 13 18.44 -2.47 13.12
C PRO A 13 17.05 -3.11 12.97
N LEU A 14 16.02 -2.28 12.74
CA LEU A 14 14.65 -2.76 12.60
C LEU A 14 14.53 -3.77 11.45
N THR A 15 13.71 -4.80 11.67
CA THR A 15 13.32 -5.76 10.62
C THR A 15 12.47 -5.07 9.54
N SER A 16 12.33 -5.68 8.36
CA SER A 16 11.51 -5.12 7.27
C SER A 16 10.05 -4.91 7.70
N LEU A 17 9.49 -5.88 8.43
CA LEU A 17 8.12 -5.83 8.96
C LEU A 17 7.95 -4.72 10.01
N GLU A 18 8.91 -4.56 10.92
CA GLU A 18 8.90 -3.47 11.89
C GLU A 18 8.98 -2.09 11.23
N LYS A 19 9.78 -1.94 10.17
CA LYS A 19 9.84 -0.70 9.38
C LYS A 19 8.49 -0.37 8.74
N LEU A 20 7.80 -1.38 8.19
CA LEU A 20 6.47 -1.21 7.62
C LEU A 20 5.43 -0.81 8.69
N LYS A 21 5.42 -1.51 9.83
CA LYS A 21 4.54 -1.15 10.97
C LYS A 21 4.79 0.27 11.44
N LYS A 22 6.05 0.68 11.59
CA LYS A 22 6.43 2.04 11.98
C LYS A 22 5.98 3.07 10.95
N LYS A 23 6.13 2.80 9.65
CA LYS A 23 5.66 3.67 8.56
C LYS A 23 4.13 3.81 8.58
N LYS A 24 3.38 2.71 8.69
CA LYS A 24 1.90 2.74 8.80
C LYS A 24 1.44 3.55 10.01
N LYS A 25 2.07 3.34 11.17
CA LYS A 25 1.80 4.13 12.40
C LYS A 25 2.05 5.63 12.18
N GLN A 26 3.17 5.99 11.56
CA GLN A 26 3.49 7.40 11.25
C GLN A 26 2.47 8.02 10.28
N GLN A 27 2.04 7.28 9.25
CA GLN A 27 1.01 7.74 8.32
C GLN A 27 -0.34 7.96 9.00
N LEU A 28 -0.76 7.05 9.90
CA LEU A 28 -1.99 7.22 10.67
C LEU A 28 -1.94 8.46 11.56
N ILE A 29 -0.82 8.67 12.26
CA ILE A 29 -0.60 9.86 13.08
C ILE A 29 -0.67 11.12 12.19
N GLN A 30 0.01 11.12 11.05
CA GLN A 30 0.00 12.26 10.14
C GLN A 30 -1.42 12.57 9.65
N LYS A 31 -2.15 11.55 9.17
CA LYS A 31 -3.56 11.69 8.74
C LYS A 31 -4.43 12.25 9.87
N ALA A 32 -4.29 11.75 11.09
CA ALA A 32 -5.03 12.25 12.25
C ALA A 32 -4.66 13.70 12.58
N THR A 33 -3.38 14.07 12.52
CA THR A 33 -2.93 15.45 12.78
C THR A 33 -3.44 16.43 11.73
N VAL A 34 -3.39 16.06 10.44
CA VAL A 34 -3.91 16.88 9.34
C VAL A 34 -5.43 17.03 9.48
N LYS A 35 -6.14 15.94 9.76
CA LYS A 35 -7.59 15.96 10.00
C LYS A 35 -7.95 16.88 11.17
N ALA A 36 -7.24 16.76 12.29
CA ALA A 36 -7.45 17.62 13.46
C ALA A 36 -7.15 19.10 13.17
N GLN A 37 -6.09 19.40 12.43
CA GLN A 37 -5.78 20.77 12.00
C GLN A 37 -6.86 21.32 11.07
N TYR A 38 -7.33 20.53 10.11
CA TYR A 38 -8.40 20.91 9.19
C TYR A 38 -9.71 21.25 9.91
N TYR A 39 -10.15 20.43 10.87
CA TYR A 39 -11.35 20.76 11.64
C TYR A 39 -11.15 21.99 12.53
N LYS A 40 -9.94 22.20 13.08
CA LYS A 40 -9.62 23.42 13.82
C LYS A 40 -9.67 24.67 12.94
N THR A 41 -9.27 24.59 11.68
CA THR A 41 -9.37 25.72 10.74
C THR A 41 -10.80 25.93 10.28
N LEU A 42 -11.54 24.85 9.97
CA LEU A 42 -12.97 24.94 9.63
C LEU A 42 -13.78 25.61 10.74
N ALA A 43 -13.58 25.20 11.99
CA ALA A 43 -14.27 25.79 13.14
C ALA A 43 -13.96 27.30 13.32
N LYS A 44 -12.79 27.76 12.84
CA LYS A 44 -12.40 29.18 12.89
C LYS A 44 -12.94 29.98 11.70
N GLU A 45 -12.89 29.41 10.51
CA GLU A 45 -13.27 30.10 9.26
C GLU A 45 -14.79 30.10 9.02
N LYS A 46 -15.48 29.08 9.51
CA LYS A 46 -16.93 28.90 9.31
C LYS A 46 -17.59 28.46 10.61
N PRO A 47 -17.65 29.34 11.64
CA PRO A 47 -18.32 29.04 12.89
C PRO A 47 -19.83 28.77 12.71
N ASP A 48 -20.41 29.26 11.60
CA ASP A 48 -21.84 29.14 11.29
C ASP A 48 -22.19 27.89 10.47
N LEU A 49 -21.22 27.03 10.13
CA LEU A 49 -21.48 25.67 9.60
C LEU A 49 -21.85 24.73 10.75
N ASP A 50 -22.80 25.16 11.56
CA ASP A 50 -23.40 24.30 12.55
C ASP A 50 -24.29 23.26 11.84
N ALA A 51 -24.26 22.02 12.32
CA ALA A 51 -25.12 20.99 11.75
C ALA A 51 -26.59 21.43 11.93
N PRO A 52 -27.46 21.26 10.92
CA PRO A 52 -28.87 21.56 11.08
C PRO A 52 -29.44 20.84 12.31
N ASP A 53 -30.35 21.48 13.04
CA ASP A 53 -30.81 20.97 14.34
C ASP A 53 -31.40 19.56 14.26
N TYR A 54 -32.07 19.20 13.17
CA TYR A 54 -32.57 17.84 12.94
C TYR A 54 -31.44 16.79 12.81
N VAL A 55 -30.27 17.16 12.29
CA VAL A 55 -29.10 16.28 12.22
C VAL A 55 -28.52 16.10 13.61
N LYS A 56 -28.46 17.19 14.40
CA LYS A 56 -28.05 17.08 15.80
C LYS A 56 -29.01 16.22 16.59
N GLU A 57 -30.31 16.31 16.36
CA GLU A 57 -31.31 15.49 17.04
C GLU A 57 -31.11 13.99 16.75
N ILE A 58 -30.87 13.62 15.48
CA ILE A 58 -30.61 12.22 15.08
C ILE A 58 -29.29 11.66 15.67
N PHE A 59 -28.26 12.49 15.82
CA PHE A 59 -26.92 12.04 16.23
C PHE A 59 -26.52 12.40 17.68
N ALA A 60 -27.27 13.26 18.38
CA ALA A 60 -27.03 13.62 19.78
C ALA A 60 -27.66 12.62 20.76
N GLU A 61 -28.57 11.77 20.29
CA GLU A 61 -29.28 10.83 21.16
C GLU A 61 -28.37 9.77 21.77
N LYS A 62 -27.23 9.39 21.16
CA LYS A 62 -26.36 8.34 21.72
C LYS A 62 -24.89 8.60 21.43
N THR A 63 -24.21 9.28 22.36
CA THR A 63 -22.74 9.38 22.35
C THR A 63 -22.13 8.53 23.45
N ILE A 64 -21.02 7.87 23.15
CA ILE A 64 -20.25 7.06 24.11
C ILE A 64 -19.25 7.98 24.80
N ASP A 65 -19.22 8.01 26.13
CA ASP A 65 -18.25 8.79 26.91
C ASP A 65 -16.84 8.16 26.89
N GLU A 66 -15.85 8.86 27.46
CA GLU A 66 -14.45 8.39 27.51
C GLU A 66 -14.27 7.08 28.31
N ASP A 67 -15.29 6.68 29.08
CA ASP A 67 -15.34 5.46 29.88
C ASP A 67 -16.13 4.32 29.20
N GLY A 68 -16.64 4.54 27.99
CA GLY A 68 -17.35 3.52 27.20
C GLY A 68 -18.85 3.40 27.47
N ASN A 69 -19.46 4.32 28.22
CA ASN A 69 -20.88 4.31 28.54
C ASN A 69 -21.70 5.19 27.57
N VAL A 70 -22.90 4.73 27.21
CA VAL A 70 -23.82 5.48 26.35
C VAL A 70 -24.52 6.56 27.18
N VAL A 71 -24.32 7.82 26.82
CA VAL A 71 -24.93 8.98 27.50
C VAL A 71 -25.71 9.83 26.50
N GLU A 72 -26.96 10.15 26.83
CA GLU A 72 -27.81 11.11 26.11
C GLU A 72 -27.38 12.56 26.42
N TYR A 73 -27.04 13.33 25.39
CA TYR A 73 -26.75 14.76 25.55
C TYR A 73 -28.03 15.58 25.35
N ASN A 74 -28.71 15.92 26.46
CA ASN A 74 -29.76 16.92 26.44
C ASN A 74 -29.15 18.33 26.27
N THR A 75 -29.30 18.92 25.09
CA THR A 75 -28.71 20.22 24.70
C THR A 75 -29.34 21.45 25.36
N ASN A 76 -30.43 21.30 26.14
CA ASN A 76 -31.18 22.44 26.68
C ASN A 76 -30.93 22.80 28.15
N LYS A 77 -30.01 22.15 28.86
CA LYS A 77 -29.46 22.60 30.16
C LYS A 77 -28.31 21.66 30.52
N GLY A 78 -27.13 22.22 30.81
CA GLY A 78 -25.89 21.49 31.14
C GLY A 78 -25.96 20.70 32.46
N THR A 79 -26.85 19.73 32.57
CA THR A 79 -26.97 18.81 33.69
C THR A 79 -26.99 17.39 33.16
N LYS A 80 -25.86 16.69 33.33
CA LYS A 80 -25.72 15.25 33.13
C LYS A 80 -26.71 14.54 34.06
N ARG A 81 -27.68 13.81 33.50
CA ARG A 81 -28.45 12.82 34.26
C ARG A 81 -28.06 11.45 33.75
N LYS A 82 -27.66 10.56 34.68
CA LYS A 82 -27.45 9.14 34.41
C LYS A 82 -28.79 8.54 33.99
N ALA A 83 -28.83 7.95 32.80
CA ALA A 83 -29.92 7.07 32.41
C ALA A 83 -29.70 5.71 33.09
N GLU A 84 -30.76 5.15 33.66
CA GLU A 84 -30.75 3.85 34.33
C GLU A 84 -30.51 2.71 33.33
N GLU A 85 -29.72 1.74 33.77
CA GLU A 85 -29.37 0.49 33.10
C GLU A 85 -30.61 -0.26 32.59
N GLN A 86 -30.64 -0.56 31.29
CA GLN A 86 -31.28 -1.77 30.78
C GLN A 86 -30.25 -2.62 30.04
N THR A 87 -29.86 -3.67 30.74
CA THR A 87 -29.10 -4.83 30.31
C THR A 87 -29.84 -5.57 29.18
N VAL A 88 -29.27 -5.64 27.97
CA VAL A 88 -29.32 -6.85 27.13
C VAL A 88 -28.01 -6.94 26.35
N GLU A 89 -27.24 -7.94 26.78
CA GLU A 89 -26.01 -8.46 26.25
C GLU A 89 -26.33 -9.33 25.01
N GLU A 90 -25.77 -9.01 23.85
CA GLU A 90 -25.68 -9.96 22.73
C GLU A 90 -24.31 -9.80 22.07
N GLU A 91 -23.36 -10.62 22.54
CA GLU A 91 -22.03 -10.81 21.94
C GLU A 91 -22.16 -11.24 20.48
N ARG A 92 -21.75 -10.38 19.55
CA ARG A 92 -21.34 -10.80 18.21
C ARG A 92 -19.82 -10.87 18.15
N GLU A 93 -19.32 -12.07 18.36
CA GLU A 93 -17.95 -12.48 18.06
C GLU A 93 -17.72 -12.34 16.53
N TYR A 94 -16.90 -11.36 16.14
CA TYR A 94 -16.43 -11.24 14.75
C TYR A 94 -15.06 -11.90 14.66
N ASP A 95 -15.05 -13.11 14.10
CA ASP A 95 -13.84 -13.81 13.66
C ASP A 95 -13.14 -12.99 12.57
N LEU A 96 -11.93 -12.53 12.86
CA LEU A 96 -11.15 -11.56 12.05
C LEU A 96 -9.94 -12.23 11.39
N ASP A 97 -10.03 -13.54 11.13
CA ASP A 97 -8.97 -14.39 10.57
C ASP A 97 -9.39 -15.05 9.24
N GLU A 98 -10.03 -14.32 8.34
CA GLU A 98 -10.05 -14.71 6.93
C GLU A 98 -9.02 -13.88 6.13
N GLU A 99 -7.92 -14.57 5.86
CA GLU A 99 -6.70 -14.09 5.22
C GLU A 99 -6.93 -13.53 3.81
N SER A 100 -6.28 -12.39 3.55
CA SER A 100 -5.34 -12.19 2.44
C SER A 100 -5.61 -12.92 1.10
N SER A 101 -6.30 -12.24 0.20
CA SER A 101 -5.86 -12.19 -1.21
C SER A 101 -6.45 -10.95 -1.89
N SER A 102 -5.75 -9.83 -1.79
CA SER A 102 -5.97 -8.72 -2.74
C SER A 102 -4.63 -8.24 -3.26
N SER A 103 -4.28 -8.81 -4.42
CA SER A 103 -3.34 -8.27 -5.38
C SER A 103 -3.93 -6.96 -5.90
N GLU A 104 -3.50 -5.86 -5.31
CA GLU A 104 -3.95 -4.50 -5.63
C GLU A 104 -3.25 -4.04 -6.92
N GLU A 105 -3.72 -4.58 -8.05
CA GLU A 105 -3.67 -3.91 -9.35
C GLU A 105 -4.84 -2.92 -9.41
N GLU A 106 -4.58 -1.67 -9.03
CA GLU A 106 -5.48 -0.55 -9.36
C GLU A 106 -5.27 -0.18 -10.82
N ASP A 107 -6.01 -0.85 -11.71
CA ASP A 107 -6.29 -0.38 -13.06
C ASP A 107 -7.64 0.38 -12.99
N ASP A 108 -7.55 1.72 -13.07
CA ASP A 108 -8.69 2.62 -13.18
C ASP A 108 -9.37 2.42 -14.55
N GLU A 109 -10.26 1.43 -14.65
CA GLU A 109 -11.28 1.39 -15.70
C GLU A 109 -12.65 1.75 -15.12
N ASP A 110 -12.99 3.03 -15.28
CA ASP A 110 -14.34 3.58 -15.20
C ASP A 110 -15.25 2.91 -16.25
N GLU A 111 -15.80 1.73 -15.97
CA GLU A 111 -16.96 1.19 -16.70
C GLU A 111 -18.22 1.24 -15.85
N ARG A 112 -18.92 2.38 -15.97
CA ARG A 112 -20.33 2.53 -15.60
C ARG A 112 -21.20 1.61 -16.46
N ASN A 113 -21.36 0.35 -16.05
CA ASN A 113 -22.35 -0.54 -16.65
C ASN A 113 -23.73 -0.40 -15.98
N ASN A 114 -24.35 0.76 -16.22
CA ASN A 114 -25.80 0.86 -16.25
C ASN A 114 -26.24 0.38 -17.64
N ASN A 115 -26.92 -0.76 -17.74
CA ASN A 115 -28.22 -0.76 -18.42
C ASN A 115 -28.97 -2.09 -18.30
N LYS A 116 -30.08 -1.98 -17.57
CA LYS A 116 -31.28 -2.80 -17.71
C LYS A 116 -31.76 -2.80 -19.18
N ASN A 117 -32.14 -3.98 -19.62
CA ASN A 117 -33.04 -4.28 -20.73
C ASN A 117 -33.95 -3.13 -21.17
N LYS A 118 -33.90 -2.77 -22.46
CA LYS A 118 -35.10 -2.45 -23.23
C LYS A 118 -34.90 -2.68 -24.72
N SER A 119 -35.65 -3.65 -25.21
CA SER A 119 -35.99 -3.93 -26.61
C SER A 119 -36.07 -2.67 -27.49
N THR A 120 -35.52 -2.72 -28.70
CA THR A 120 -36.31 -2.45 -29.91
C THR A 120 -35.64 -3.03 -31.14
N LYS A 121 -36.35 -3.99 -31.72
CA LYS A 121 -36.26 -4.49 -33.08
C LYS A 121 -36.17 -3.30 -34.06
N LYS A 122 -34.98 -3.03 -34.61
CA LYS A 122 -34.82 -2.11 -35.75
C LYS A 122 -34.26 -2.85 -36.94
N GLN A 123 -35.03 -2.74 -38.01
CA GLN A 123 -34.98 -3.50 -39.24
C GLN A 123 -33.64 -3.33 -39.97
N LYS A 124 -33.16 -4.44 -40.54
CA LYS A 124 -32.24 -4.42 -41.69
C LYS A 124 -32.85 -3.51 -42.77
N LYS A 125 -32.25 -2.34 -43.00
CA LYS A 125 -32.36 -1.62 -44.26
C LYS A 125 -30.96 -1.60 -44.87
N GLN A 126 -30.69 -2.62 -45.68
CA GLN A 126 -29.70 -2.55 -46.74
C GLN A 126 -30.20 -1.48 -47.71
N GLN A 127 -29.39 -0.45 -47.94
CA GLN A 127 -29.37 0.40 -49.13
C GLN A 127 -28.28 1.44 -48.93
N ASP A 128 -27.15 1.24 -49.63
CA ASP A 128 -26.32 2.25 -50.27
C ASP A 128 -26.21 3.60 -49.54
N ALA A 129 -25.68 3.59 -48.31
CA ALA A 129 -25.24 4.81 -47.65
C ALA A 129 -23.81 5.09 -48.10
N GLU A 130 -23.65 6.11 -48.96
CA GLU A 130 -22.36 6.71 -49.28
C GLU A 130 -21.50 6.91 -48.01
N PRO A 131 -20.17 6.79 -48.11
CA PRO A 131 -19.29 6.94 -46.96
C PRO A 131 -19.46 8.36 -46.40
N LYS A 132 -20.22 8.47 -45.31
CA LYS A 132 -20.33 9.72 -44.55
C LYS A 132 -18.90 10.16 -44.27
N GLN A 133 -18.50 11.29 -44.84
CA GLN A 133 -17.19 11.88 -44.60
C GLN A 133 -17.11 12.21 -43.10
N PHE A 134 -16.50 11.29 -42.33
CA PHE A 134 -16.27 11.51 -40.92
C PHE A 134 -15.32 12.68 -40.82
N LYS A 135 -15.80 13.75 -40.19
CA LYS A 135 -14.93 14.88 -39.86
C LYS A 135 -13.75 14.34 -39.06
N PRO A 136 -12.51 14.73 -39.40
CA PRO A 136 -11.35 14.26 -38.65
C PRO A 136 -11.52 14.65 -37.18
N ASN A 137 -11.30 13.69 -36.29
CA ASN A 137 -11.39 13.93 -34.86
C ASN A 137 -10.35 15.02 -34.49
N PRO A 138 -10.77 16.17 -33.94
CA PRO A 138 -9.87 17.29 -33.64
C PRO A 138 -8.77 16.91 -32.63
N PHE A 139 -8.96 15.84 -31.84
CA PHE A 139 -8.02 15.39 -30.83
C PHE A 139 -7.17 14.20 -31.25
N LYS A 140 -7.22 13.76 -32.52
CA LYS A 140 -6.46 12.58 -32.98
C LYS A 140 -4.96 12.71 -32.73
N ALA A 141 -4.38 13.88 -32.99
CA ALA A 141 -2.98 14.15 -32.74
C ALA A 141 -2.63 14.08 -31.24
N GLN A 142 -3.51 14.62 -30.38
CA GLN A 142 -3.31 14.61 -28.92
C GLN A 142 -3.42 13.18 -28.35
N LEU A 143 -4.36 12.39 -28.85
CA LEU A 143 -4.50 10.97 -28.47
C LEU A 143 -3.28 10.14 -28.88
N GLU A 144 -2.69 10.42 -30.05
CA GLU A 144 -1.49 9.73 -30.51
C GLU A 144 -0.27 10.05 -29.63
N VAL A 145 -0.07 11.32 -29.25
CA VAL A 145 0.98 11.72 -28.31
C VAL A 145 0.77 11.06 -26.94
N GLN A 146 -0.47 11.00 -26.46
CA GLN A 146 -0.77 10.32 -25.19
C GLN A 146 -0.50 8.82 -25.25
N LYS A 147 -0.78 8.15 -26.38
CA LYS A 147 -0.46 6.73 -26.57
C LYS A 147 1.05 6.49 -26.57
N ARG A 148 1.80 7.30 -27.34
CA ARG A 148 3.27 7.21 -27.39
C ARG A 148 3.90 7.39 -26.01
N THR A 149 3.47 8.40 -25.25
CA THR A 149 3.97 8.63 -23.89
C THR A 149 3.66 7.48 -22.92
N LYS A 150 2.46 6.89 -23.00
CA LYS A 150 2.11 5.69 -22.21
C LYS A 150 2.99 4.49 -22.59
N GLU A 151 3.18 4.24 -23.88
CA GLU A 151 4.03 3.14 -24.37
C GLU A 151 5.50 3.32 -23.96
N GLU A 152 6.04 4.54 -24.05
CA GLU A 152 7.39 4.86 -23.60
C GLU A 152 7.55 4.66 -22.10
N ALA A 153 6.56 5.08 -21.29
CA ALA A 153 6.58 4.88 -19.85
C ALA A 153 6.55 3.40 -19.46
N LEU A 154 5.74 2.58 -20.16
CA LEU A 154 5.69 1.13 -19.95
C LEU A 154 7.02 0.47 -20.31
N LYS A 155 7.61 0.80 -21.47
CA LYS A 155 8.91 0.29 -21.88
C LYS A 155 10.01 0.66 -20.88
N ALA A 156 10.06 1.91 -20.42
CA ALA A 156 11.03 2.35 -19.42
C ALA A 156 10.90 1.60 -18.09
N ARG A 157 9.68 1.25 -17.68
CA ARG A 157 9.43 0.42 -16.49
C ARG A 157 9.93 -1.01 -16.69
N GLU A 158 9.58 -1.64 -17.81
CA GLU A 158 10.04 -3.00 -18.13
C GLU A 158 11.57 -3.09 -18.22
N GLU A 159 12.23 -2.12 -18.84
CA GLU A 159 13.69 -2.08 -18.92
C GLU A 159 14.33 -1.95 -17.53
N LYS A 160 13.75 -1.13 -16.66
CA LYS A 160 14.21 -0.98 -15.28
C LYS A 160 14.06 -2.28 -14.48
N GLU A 161 12.95 -2.99 -14.67
CA GLU A 161 12.70 -4.29 -14.02
C GLU A 161 13.69 -5.34 -14.53
N LYS A 162 13.91 -5.44 -15.85
CA LYS A 162 14.93 -6.32 -16.44
C LYS A 162 16.32 -6.03 -15.90
N MET A 163 16.73 -4.75 -15.85
CA MET A 163 18.02 -4.34 -15.29
C MET A 163 18.16 -4.71 -13.81
N TYR A 164 17.07 -4.64 -13.04
CA TYR A 164 17.07 -5.04 -11.64
C TYR A 164 17.21 -6.57 -11.49
N GLU A 165 16.48 -7.34 -12.29
CA GLU A 165 16.59 -8.80 -12.32
C GLU A 165 17.98 -9.26 -12.72
N GLU A 166 18.59 -8.67 -13.74
CA GLU A 166 19.95 -9.01 -14.18
C GLU A 166 20.97 -8.77 -13.08
N LYS A 167 20.89 -7.62 -12.39
CA LYS A 167 21.75 -7.33 -11.23
C LYS A 167 21.56 -8.34 -10.11
N ASN A 168 20.32 -8.74 -9.83
CA ASN A 168 20.02 -9.75 -8.82
C ASN A 168 20.52 -11.14 -9.22
N LYS A 169 20.34 -11.54 -10.49
CA LYS A 169 20.87 -12.79 -11.05
C LYS A 169 22.40 -12.82 -10.97
N ALA A 170 23.06 -11.74 -11.38
CA ALA A 170 24.52 -11.61 -11.28
C ALA A 170 25.00 -11.70 -9.83
N ARG A 171 24.31 -11.03 -8.89
CA ARG A 171 24.61 -11.12 -7.46
C ARG A 171 24.44 -12.56 -6.96
N ALA A 172 23.34 -13.21 -7.29
CA ALA A 172 23.08 -14.60 -6.89
C ALA A 172 24.16 -15.55 -7.42
N ASN A 173 24.55 -15.40 -8.69
CA ASN A 173 25.61 -16.19 -9.31
C ASN A 173 26.96 -15.97 -8.60
N TYR A 174 27.32 -14.72 -8.30
CA TYR A 174 28.54 -14.41 -7.54
C TYR A 174 28.57 -15.13 -6.18
N TYR A 175 27.47 -15.08 -5.41
CA TYR A 175 27.42 -15.76 -4.11
C TYR A 175 27.43 -17.28 -4.25
N ARG A 176 26.78 -17.82 -5.28
CA ARG A 176 26.81 -19.25 -5.60
C ARG A 176 28.23 -19.73 -5.87
N GLU A 177 28.95 -19.05 -6.77
CA GLU A 177 30.35 -19.38 -7.09
C GLU A 177 31.25 -19.23 -5.87
N ARG A 178 31.12 -18.12 -5.13
CA ARG A 178 31.89 -17.88 -3.91
C ARG A 178 31.68 -18.99 -2.87
N ASN A 179 30.44 -19.42 -2.67
CA ASN A 179 30.12 -20.47 -1.72
C ASN A 179 30.65 -21.83 -2.16
N GLN A 180 30.62 -22.15 -3.46
CA GLN A 180 31.24 -23.35 -4.00
C GLN A 180 32.76 -23.35 -3.78
N VAL A 181 33.42 -22.23 -4.09
CA VAL A 181 34.86 -22.05 -3.86
C VAL A 181 35.20 -22.17 -2.37
N ARG A 182 34.41 -21.52 -1.50
CA ARG A 182 34.57 -21.61 -0.05
C ARG A 182 34.37 -23.03 0.46
N GLY A 183 33.35 -23.74 -0.05
CA GLY A 183 33.08 -25.13 0.29
C GLY A 183 34.25 -26.04 -0.08
N LYS A 184 34.80 -25.90 -1.29
CA LYS A 184 36.00 -26.61 -1.74
C LYS A 184 37.21 -26.32 -0.87
N MET A 185 37.42 -25.05 -0.50
CA MET A 185 38.53 -24.65 0.38
C MET A 185 38.40 -25.18 1.80
N MET A 186 37.18 -25.28 2.33
CA MET A 186 36.93 -25.73 3.71
C MET A 186 36.65 -27.25 3.80
N ALA A 187 36.68 -27.96 2.67
CA ALA A 187 36.42 -29.38 2.62
C ALA A 187 37.46 -30.16 3.45
N LYS A 188 36.97 -31.11 4.25
CA LYS A 188 37.78 -31.98 5.10
C LYS A 188 37.61 -33.43 4.66
N ASN A 189 38.64 -34.24 4.86
CA ASN A 189 38.58 -35.67 4.63
C ASN A 189 37.83 -36.40 5.78
N LYS A 190 37.63 -37.71 5.67
CA LYS A 190 36.96 -38.53 6.72
C LYS A 190 37.66 -38.46 8.09
N ARG A 191 38.94 -38.10 8.12
CA ARG A 191 39.75 -37.92 9.33
C ARG A 191 39.70 -36.49 9.87
N GLY A 192 38.88 -35.61 9.29
CA GLY A 192 38.73 -34.22 9.71
C GLY A 192 39.87 -33.28 9.29
N GLN A 193 40.85 -33.77 8.54
CA GLN A 193 41.97 -32.96 8.04
C GLN A 193 41.57 -32.20 6.76
N PRO A 194 42.14 -31.02 6.50
CA PRO A 194 41.89 -30.28 5.27
C PRO A 194 42.24 -31.08 4.01
N ASN A 195 41.39 -31.03 2.98
CA ASN A 195 41.70 -31.65 1.70
C ASN A 195 42.63 -30.75 0.86
N LEU A 196 43.93 -30.92 1.06
CA LEU A 196 44.97 -30.09 0.43
C LEU A 196 44.92 -30.12 -1.10
N ALA A 197 44.62 -31.27 -1.71
CA ALA A 197 44.55 -31.38 -3.17
C ALA A 197 43.48 -30.45 -3.76
N THR A 198 42.28 -30.43 -3.16
CA THR A 198 41.19 -29.56 -3.60
C THR A 198 41.51 -28.08 -3.34
N GLN A 199 42.15 -27.77 -2.21
CA GLN A 199 42.58 -26.40 -1.89
C GLN A 199 43.64 -25.88 -2.87
N MET A 200 44.64 -26.71 -3.22
CA MET A 200 45.68 -26.35 -4.17
C MET A 200 45.09 -26.08 -5.56
N ASN A 201 44.16 -26.89 -6.04
CA ASN A 201 43.50 -26.66 -7.33
C ASN A 201 42.80 -25.29 -7.38
N VAL A 202 42.06 -24.94 -6.32
CA VAL A 202 41.40 -23.62 -6.22
C VAL A 202 42.41 -22.47 -6.21
N LEU A 203 43.55 -22.63 -5.54
CA LEU A 203 44.60 -21.62 -5.51
C LEU A 203 45.29 -21.46 -6.88
N LEU A 204 45.58 -22.58 -7.56
CA LEU A 204 46.17 -22.58 -8.89
C LEU A 204 45.23 -21.92 -9.91
N GLU A 205 43.92 -22.24 -9.88
CA GLU A 205 42.93 -21.56 -10.73
C GLU A 205 42.90 -20.05 -10.50
N LYS A 206 43.03 -19.59 -9.24
CA LYS A 206 43.10 -18.15 -8.92
C LYS A 206 44.36 -17.50 -9.45
N LEU A 207 45.52 -18.16 -9.33
CA LEU A 207 46.79 -17.65 -9.85
C LEU A 207 46.78 -17.59 -11.39
N GLN A 208 46.14 -18.56 -12.05
CA GLN A 208 45.97 -18.55 -13.50
C GLN A 208 45.06 -17.41 -13.97
N LYS A 209 43.97 -17.12 -13.24
CA LYS A 209 43.07 -15.99 -13.55
C LYS A 209 43.66 -14.61 -13.31
N GLN A 210 44.76 -14.51 -12.55
CA GLN A 210 45.45 -13.25 -12.24
C GLN A 210 46.58 -12.92 -13.23
N LYS A 211 46.95 -13.87 -14.10
CA LYS A 211 47.84 -13.62 -15.24
C LYS A 211 47.03 -13.12 -16.42
#